data_AF-A0A7D4XPZ8-F1
#
_entry.id   AF-A0A7D4XPZ8-F1
#
_cell.length_a   1.000
_cell.length_b   1.000
_cell.length_c   1.000
_cell.angle_alpha   90.00
_cell.angle_beta   90.00
_cell.angle_gamma   90.00
#
_symmetry.space_group_name_H-M   'P 1'
#
loop_
_entity.id
_entity.type
_entity.pdbx_description
1 polymer ?
#
loop_
_entity_poly.entity_id
_entity_poly.type
_entity_poly.pdbx_seq_one_letter_code
_entity_poly.pdbx_strand_id
1 'polypeptide(L)' 'VALGDVPDGTLVTVMAGNDENYSAELRNATAAMKNQVARFNDLRFVGRREE' A
#
# COMPACT_ATOMS: atom_id res chain seq x y z
N VAL A 1 -8.82 5.97 -0.03
CA VAL A 1 -10.05 6.48 -0.65
C VAL A 1 -9.65 7.63 -1.55
N ALA A 2 -10.12 7.66 -2.80
CA ALA A 2 -9.92 8.80 -3.69
C ALA A 2 -11.09 9.79 -3.53
N LEU A 3 -10.80 11.09 -3.53
CA LEU A 3 -11.82 12.15 -3.46
C LEU A 3 -12.28 12.61 -4.84
N GLY A 4 -11.48 12.38 -5.88
CA GLY A 4 -11.84 12.58 -7.27
C GLY A 4 -11.97 11.25 -8.00
N ASP A 5 -12.45 11.28 -9.23
CA ASP A 5 -12.67 10.09 -10.04
C ASP A 5 -11.36 9.41 -10.45
N VAL A 6 -11.15 8.21 -9.93
CA VAL A 6 -10.10 7.27 -10.35
C VAL A 6 -10.78 6.06 -10.99
N PRO A 7 -10.43 5.67 -12.22
CA PRO A 7 -11.02 4.52 -12.88
C PRO A 7 -10.83 3.22 -12.07
N ASP A 8 -11.89 2.41 -12.03
CA ASP A 8 -11.82 1.04 -11.50
C ASP A 8 -10.72 0.24 -12.21
N GLY A 9 -10.01 -0.60 -11.46
CA GLY A 9 -8.87 -1.37 -11.95
C GLY A 9 -7.52 -0.62 -11.90
N THR A 10 -7.50 0.69 -11.62
CA THR A 10 -6.25 1.42 -11.38
C THR A 10 -5.47 0.76 -10.24
N LEU A 11 -4.22 0.39 -10.50
CA LEU A 11 -3.36 -0.21 -9.47
C LEU A 11 -2.86 0.87 -8.51
N VAL A 12 -3.00 0.59 -7.22
CA VAL A 12 -2.49 1.42 -6.12
C VAL A 12 -1.47 0.59 -5.36
N THR A 13 -0.23 1.09 -5.28
CA THR A 13 0.84 0.48 -4.50
C THR A 13 1.23 1.39 -3.35
N VAL A 14 1.43 0.81 -2.16
CA VAL A 14 1.94 1.52 -0.97
C VAL A 14 3.40 1.15 -0.77
N MET A 15 4.22 2.13 -0.41
CA MET A 15 5.59 1.96 0.06
C MET A 15 5.71 2.56 1.46
N ALA A 16 6.62 2.02 2.27
CA ALA A 16 6.92 2.54 3.60
C ALA A 16 8.44 2.64 3.75
N GLY A 17 8.92 3.68 4.43
CA GLY A 17 10.33 3.89 4.70
C GLY A 17 10.55 4.91 5.81
N ASN A 18 11.75 4.89 6.39
CA ASN A 18 12.25 5.82 7.40
C ASN A 18 13.74 6.14 7.12
N ASP A 19 14.39 6.88 8.02
CA ASP A 19 15.79 7.33 7.84
C ASP A 19 16.80 6.17 7.77
N GLU A 20 16.46 5.01 8.35
CA GLU A 20 17.33 3.83 8.38
C GLU A 20 17.02 2.82 7.27
N ASN A 21 15.76 2.77 6.83
CA ASN A 21 15.27 1.88 5.81
C ASN A 21 14.40 2.66 4.82
N TYR A 22 15.03 3.12 3.73
CA TYR A 22 14.37 3.87 2.66
C TYR A 22 13.14 3.15 2.07
N SER A 23 13.14 1.81 2.05
CA SER A 23 12.03 1.02 1.51
C SER A 23 11.88 -0.30 2.26
N ALA A 24 11.03 -0.28 3.28
CA ALA A 24 10.67 -1.45 4.05
C ALA A 24 9.97 -2.52 3.21
N GLU A 25 10.25 -3.79 3.52
CA GLU A 25 9.59 -4.92 2.88
C GLU A 25 8.11 -4.97 3.31
N LEU A 26 7.23 -4.95 2.32
CA LEU A 26 5.78 -5.10 2.50
C LEU A 26 5.28 -6.31 1.71
N ARG A 27 4.26 -6.99 2.23
CA ARG A 27 3.51 -8.03 1.51
C ARG A 27 2.09 -7.56 1.25
N ASN A 28 1.54 -7.94 0.09
CA ASN A 28 0.21 -7.53 -0.37
C ASN A 28 0.06 -6.00 -0.45
N ALA A 29 1.12 -5.33 -0.91
CA ALA A 29 1.23 -3.87 -0.98
C ALA A 29 0.62 -3.22 -2.22
N THR A 30 -0.05 -3.99 -3.07
CA THR A 30 -0.76 -3.51 -4.26
C THR A 30 -2.22 -3.94 -4.22
N ALA A 31 -3.14 -3.02 -4.53
CA ALA A 31 -4.57 -3.28 -4.65
C ALA A 31 -5.14 -2.55 -5.87
N ALA A 32 -6.21 -3.08 -6.46
CA ALA A 32 -6.96 -2.39 -7.50
C ALA A 32 -7.97 -1.42 -6.86
N MET A 33 -8.10 -0.23 -7.45
CA MET A 33 -9.18 0.70 -7.16
C MET A 33 -10.53 0.10 -7.57
N LYS A 34 -11.54 0.24 -6.71
CA LYS A 34 -12.94 -0.07 -7.03
C LYS A 34 -13.87 0.89 -6.31
N ASN A 35 -14.77 1.55 -7.03
CA ASN A 35 -15.70 2.53 -6.46
C ASN A 35 -14.98 3.58 -5.59
N GLN A 36 -13.87 4.13 -6.09
CA GLN A 36 -13.04 5.13 -5.39
C GLN A 36 -12.37 4.63 -4.09
N VAL A 37 -12.33 3.31 -3.86
CA VAL A 37 -11.63 2.67 -2.75
C VAL A 37 -10.68 1.57 -3.26
N ALA A 38 -9.39 1.71 -2.98
CA ALA A 38 -8.42 0.62 -3.09
C ALA A 38 -8.34 -0.09 -1.74
N ARG A 39 -8.84 -1.34 -1.68
CA ARG A 39 -8.82 -2.16 -0.47
C ARG A 39 -7.65 -3.15 -0.52
N PHE A 40 -6.65 -2.92 0.31
CA PHE A 40 -5.55 -3.85 0.52
C PHE A 40 -6.02 -4.98 1.45
N ASN A 41 -5.99 -6.22 0.96
CA ASN A 41 -6.34 -7.39 1.76
C ASN A 41 -5.06 -7.97 2.35
N ASP A 42 -5.01 -8.08 3.67
CA ASP A 42 -3.86 -8.66 4.37
C ASP A 42 -2.53 -7.94 4.03
N LEU A 43 -2.55 -6.60 3.98
CA LEU A 43 -1.32 -5.81 3.89
C LEU A 43 -0.45 -6.05 5.12
N ARG A 44 0.82 -6.41 4.92
CA ARG A 44 1.76 -6.67 6.02
C ARG A 44 3.04 -5.88 5.88
N PHE A 45 3.55 -5.42 7.01
CA PHE A 45 4.90 -4.91 7.16
C PHE A 45 5.79 -6.07 7.60
N VAL A 46 6.77 -6.43 6.79
CA VAL A 46 7.69 -7.54 7.06
C VAL A 46 8.95 -7.07 7.78
N GLY A 47 9.25 -5.76 7.70
CA GLY A 47 10.37 -5.12 8.38
C GLY A 47 10.47 -5.51 9.86
N ARG A 48 11.70 -5.84 10.28
CA ARG A 48 12.02 -6.21 11.66
C ARG A 48 11.66 -5.03 12.55
N ARG A 49 10.84 -5.26 13.57
CA ARG A 49 10.76 -4.30 14.68
C ARG A 49 12.17 -4.20 15.24
N GLU A 50 12.68 -2.98 15.39
CA GLU A 50 13.82 -2.77 16.27
C GLU A 50 13.46 -3.33 17.64
N GLU A 51 14.40 -4.05 18.25
CA GLU A 51 14.34 -4.40 19.66
C GLU A 51 14.57 -3.16 20.52
#